data_AF-A0A3S3SPJ8-F1
#
_entry.id   AF-A0A3S3SPJ8-F1
#
_cell.length_a   1.000
_cell.length_b   1.000
_cell.length_c   1.000
_cell.angle_alpha   90.00
_cell.angle_beta   90.00
_cell.angle_gamma   90.00
#
_symmetry.space_group_name_H-M   'P 1'
#
loop_
_entity.id
_entity.type
_entity.pdbx_description
1 polymer ?
#
loop_
_entity_poly.entity_id
_entity_poly.type
_entity_poly.pdbx_seq_one_letter_code
_entity_poly.pdbx_strand_id
1 'polypeptide(L)'
;GVGPVKLDFLFDQYYEDQENRVWGRIFTCVHEGPFILQAEEVEYGHFMLPNAALDYSTSESFTPDGILILHKLLALKKDISTITEQVC
;
A
#
# COMPACT_ATOMS: atom_id res chain seq x y z
N GLY A 1 -11.06 11.17 3.47
CA GLY A 1 -11.41 10.00 2.65
C GLY A 1 -10.95 10.23 1.22
N VAL A 2 -10.71 9.16 0.45
CA VAL A 2 -10.42 9.31 -0.99
C VAL A 2 -11.69 9.85 -1.67
N GLY A 3 -11.57 10.85 -2.54
CA GLY A 3 -12.68 11.50 -3.24
C GLY A 3 -13.47 10.54 -4.17
N PRO A 4 -14.18 11.04 -5.21
CA PRO A 4 -14.94 10.20 -6.16
C PRO A 4 -14.04 9.38 -7.12
N VAL A 5 -13.04 8.69 -6.58
CA VAL A 5 -12.08 7.86 -7.31
C VAL A 5 -12.55 6.41 -7.24
N LYS A 6 -12.49 5.73 -8.37
CA LYS A 6 -12.73 4.29 -8.41
C LYS A 6 -11.66 3.58 -7.58
N LEU A 7 -12.10 2.83 -6.56
CA LEU A 7 -11.25 1.95 -5.78
C LEU A 7 -11.42 0.53 -6.32
N ASP A 8 -10.32 -0.07 -6.76
CA ASP A 8 -10.29 -1.47 -7.14
C ASP A 8 -9.93 -2.30 -5.92
N PHE A 9 -10.83 -3.19 -5.51
CA PHE A 9 -10.60 -4.11 -4.41
C PHE A 9 -9.55 -5.16 -4.81
N LEU A 10 -8.65 -5.47 -3.88
CA LEU A 10 -7.61 -6.48 -4.07
C LEU A 10 -7.88 -7.73 -3.23
N PHE A 11 -7.87 -7.59 -1.90
CA PHE A 11 -8.08 -8.69 -0.96
C PHE A 11 -8.36 -8.17 0.45
N ASP A 12 -8.82 -9.06 1.34
CA ASP A 12 -8.91 -8.80 2.78
C ASP A 12 -7.67 -9.38 3.49
N GLN A 13 -7.16 -8.69 4.52
CA GLN A 13 -5.95 -9.03 5.26
C GLN A 13 -6.17 -8.89 6.77
N TYR A 14 -5.85 -9.93 7.53
CA TYR A 14 -5.75 -9.85 8.98
C TYR A 14 -4.32 -9.51 9.42
N TYR A 15 -4.16 -8.58 10.34
CA TYR A 15 -2.90 -8.28 11.00
C TYR A 15 -3.10 -8.28 12.52
N GLU A 16 -2.11 -8.83 13.25
CA GLU A 16 -2.09 -8.86 14.70
C GLU A 16 -0.65 -8.72 15.21
N ASP A 17 -0.48 -7.87 16.22
CA ASP A 17 0.70 -7.79 17.06
C ASP A 17 0.29 -7.67 18.55
N GLN A 18 1.21 -7.24 19.41
CA GLN A 18 0.94 -7.11 20.85
C GLN A 18 -0.03 -5.96 21.18
N GLU A 19 -0.16 -4.97 20.31
CA GLU A 19 -0.90 -3.73 20.56
C GLU A 19 -2.15 -3.59 19.70
N ASN A 20 -2.22 -4.29 18.57
CA ASN A 20 -3.24 -4.09 17.55
C ASN A 20 -3.72 -5.39 16.90
N ARG A 21 -5.01 -5.41 16.55
CA ARG A 21 -5.68 -6.47 15.80
C ARG A 21 -6.62 -5.84 14.79
N VAL A 22 -6.35 -6.05 13.50
CA VAL A 22 -7.10 -5.38 12.43
C VAL A 22 -7.44 -6.35 11.31
N TRP A 23 -8.70 -6.30 10.89
CA TRP A 23 -9.14 -6.81 9.59
C TRP A 23 -9.17 -5.63 8.61
N GLY A 24 -8.18 -5.58 7.73
CA GLY A 24 -8.04 -4.56 6.71
C GLY A 24 -8.59 -5.03 5.36
N ARG A 25 -9.33 -4.16 4.68
CA ARG A 25 -9.68 -4.35 3.27
C ARG A 25 -8.75 -3.53 2.39
N ILE A 26 -8.05 -4.20 1.48
CA ILE A 26 -7.01 -3.57 0.66
C ILE A 26 -7.58 -3.17 -0.70
N PHE A 27 -7.32 -1.92 -1.07
CA PHE A 27 -7.74 -1.33 -2.34
C PHE A 27 -6.54 -0.70 -3.06
N THR A 28 -6.68 -0.51 -4.36
CA THR A 28 -5.79 0.33 -5.17
C THR A 28 -6.60 1.37 -5.94
N CYS A 29 -5.96 2.48 -6.26
CA CYS A 29 -6.48 3.50 -7.15
C CYS A 29 -5.34 4.28 -7.80
N VAL A 30 -5.65 4.99 -8.88
CA VAL A 30 -4.76 5.95 -9.51
C VAL A 30 -5.44 7.31 -9.43
N HIS A 31 -4.73 8.30 -8.91
CA HIS A 31 -5.22 9.66 -8.75
C HIS A 31 -4.08 10.65 -8.98
N GLU A 32 -4.28 11.59 -9.91
CA GLU A 32 -3.25 12.56 -10.34
C GLU A 32 -3.28 13.87 -9.54
N GLY A 33 -4.10 13.92 -8.49
CA GLY A 33 -4.29 15.13 -7.67
C GLY A 33 -5.43 16.02 -8.16
N PRO A 34 -5.67 17.16 -7.48
CA PRO A 34 -4.88 17.66 -6.36
C PRO A 34 -5.07 16.84 -5.07
N PHE A 35 -4.04 16.79 -4.22
CA PHE A 35 -4.12 16.18 -2.89
C PHE A 35 -4.37 17.28 -1.87
N ILE A 36 -5.51 17.21 -1.20
CA ILE A 36 -5.88 18.14 -0.12
C ILE A 36 -5.64 17.42 1.20
N LEU A 37 -4.51 17.71 1.84
CA LEU A 37 -4.14 17.09 3.11
C LEU A 37 -4.99 17.67 4.25
N GLN A 38 -5.39 16.82 5.19
CA GLN A 38 -5.99 17.26 6.46
C GLN A 38 -4.87 17.26 7.50
N ALA A 39 -4.55 18.43 8.06
CA ALA A 39 -3.40 18.59 8.94
C ALA A 39 -3.52 17.76 10.24
N GLU A 40 -4.74 17.41 10.62
CA GLU A 40 -5.04 16.57 11.78
C GLU A 40 -4.69 15.09 11.55
N GLU A 41 -4.63 14.65 10.29
CA GLU A 41 -4.43 13.23 9.91
C GLU A 41 -3.09 13.00 9.19
N VAL A 42 -2.60 14.00 8.44
CA VAL A 42 -1.43 13.86 7.56
C VAL A 42 -0.53 15.07 7.69
N GLU A 43 0.66 14.87 8.25
CA GLU A 43 1.69 15.90 8.37
C GLU A 43 2.32 16.23 7.01
N TYR A 44 2.66 15.20 6.23
CA TYR A 44 3.23 15.34 4.87
C TYR A 44 3.00 14.07 4.04
N GLY A 45 3.27 14.15 2.73
CA GLY A 45 3.25 13.00 1.83
C GLY A 45 4.24 13.15 0.68
N HIS A 46 4.74 12.03 0.17
CA HIS A 46 5.69 11.98 -0.92
C HIS A 46 5.41 10.82 -1.88
N PHE A 47 5.72 11.02 -3.16
CA PHE A 47 5.69 9.92 -4.14
C PHE A 47 7.00 9.12 -4.08
N MET A 48 6.90 7.81 -3.98
CA MET A 48 8.05 6.90 -3.95
C MET A 48 7.77 5.63 -4.74
N LEU A 49 8.84 5.04 -5.27
CA LEU A 49 8.78 3.68 -5.78
C LEU A 49 8.57 2.69 -4.63
N PRO A 50 7.80 1.60 -4.81
CA PRO A 50 7.54 0.62 -3.77
C PRO A 50 8.79 0.07 -3.06
N ASN A 51 9.83 -0.30 -3.82
CA ASN A 51 11.07 -0.81 -3.23
C ASN A 51 11.80 0.27 -2.41
N ALA A 52 11.81 1.51 -2.88
CA ALA A 52 12.41 2.62 -2.14
C ALA A 52 11.67 2.91 -0.83
N ALA A 53 10.33 2.75 -0.81
CA ALA A 53 9.55 2.87 0.43
C ALA A 53 9.88 1.74 1.42
N LEU A 54 10.09 0.50 0.95
CA LEU A 54 10.55 -0.59 1.80
C LEU A 54 11.94 -0.33 2.37
N ASP A 55 12.89 0.13 1.56
CA ASP A 55 14.23 0.48 2.04
C ASP A 55 14.16 1.60 3.09
N TYR A 56 13.33 2.62 2.85
CA TYR A 56 13.14 3.75 3.77
C TYR A 56 12.51 3.33 5.11
N SER A 57 11.64 2.31 5.10
CA SER A 57 11.04 1.76 6.32
C SER A 57 12.05 1.08 7.27
N THR A 58 13.29 0.84 6.81
CA THR A 58 14.35 0.33 7.67
C THR A 58 14.99 1.40 8.55
N SER A 59 14.87 2.67 8.14
CA SER A 59 15.47 3.82 8.85
C SER A 59 14.44 4.73 9.52
N GLU A 60 13.18 4.67 9.11
CA GLU A 60 12.10 5.51 9.63
C GLU A 60 10.91 4.67 10.12
N SER A 61 10.08 5.29 10.96
CA SER A 61 8.90 4.61 11.52
C SER A 61 7.79 4.47 10.47
N PHE A 62 7.44 3.23 10.15
CA PHE A 62 6.29 2.87 9.33
C PHE A 62 5.33 2.00 10.13
N THR A 63 4.05 2.01 9.76
CA THR A 63 3.10 1.07 10.37
C THR A 63 3.43 -0.37 9.92
N PRO A 64 3.57 -1.32 10.85
CA PRO A 64 3.96 -2.69 10.50
C PRO A 64 2.98 -3.39 9.54
N ASP A 65 1.70 -3.10 9.67
CA ASP A 65 0.63 -3.62 8.80
C ASP A 65 0.76 -3.10 7.35
N GLY A 66 1.10 -1.82 7.19
CA GLY A 66 1.35 -1.19 5.89
C GLY A 66 2.54 -1.83 5.15
N ILE A 67 3.64 -2.10 5.85
CA ILE A 67 4.81 -2.79 5.30
C ILE A 67 4.48 -4.22 4.88
N LEU A 68 3.73 -4.96 5.71
CA LEU A 68 3.25 -6.29 5.35
C LEU A 68 2.43 -6.28 4.05
N ILE A 69 1.51 -5.32 3.91
CA ILE A 69 0.67 -5.19 2.71
C ILE A 69 1.55 -4.87 1.48
N LEU A 70 2.52 -3.96 1.61
CA LEU A 70 3.41 -3.58 0.50
C LEU A 70 4.24 -4.77 -0.01
N HIS A 71 4.77 -5.60 0.90
CA HIS A 71 5.45 -6.85 0.53
C HIS A 71 4.52 -7.80 -0.25
N LYS A 72 3.28 -7.99 0.20
CA LYS A 72 2.31 -8.85 -0.48
C LYS A 72 1.97 -8.34 -1.88
N LEU A 73 1.77 -7.03 -2.03
CA LEU A 73 1.49 -6.42 -3.34
C LEU A 73 2.65 -6.64 -4.32
N LEU A 74 3.89 -6.53 -3.86
CA LEU A 74 5.07 -6.77 -4.68
C LEU A 74 5.23 -8.24 -5.07
N ALA A 75 4.92 -9.17 -4.18
CA ALA A 75 4.91 -10.60 -4.50
C ALA A 75 3.86 -10.92 -5.57
N LEU A 76 2.62 -10.45 -5.39
CA LEU A 76 1.53 -10.64 -6.36
C LEU A 76 1.85 -10.06 -7.74
N LYS A 77 2.46 -8.87 -7.80
CA LYS A 77 2.88 -8.28 -9.08
C LYS A 77 3.97 -9.08 -9.78
N LYS A 78 4.94 -9.63 -9.03
CA LYS A 78 5.97 -10.50 -9.61
C LYS A 78 5.33 -11.74 -10.23
N ASP A 79 4.43 -12.40 -9.52
CA ASP A 79 3.74 -13.60 -10.01
C ASP A 79 2.96 -13.32 -11.31
N ILE A 80 2.25 -12.19 -11.38
CA ILE A 80 1.54 -11.78 -12.60
C ILE A 80 2.51 -11.50 -13.75
N SER A 81 3.60 -10.77 -13.51
CA SER A 81 4.59 -10.48 -14.57
C SER A 81 5.25 -11.76 -15.10
N THR A 82 5.57 -12.72 -14.22
CA THR A 82 6.17 -14.01 -14.60
C THR A 82 5.21 -14.88 -15.41
N ILE A 83 3.92 -14.89 -15.08
CA ILE A 83 2.91 -15.59 -15.88
C ILE A 83 2.77 -14.93 -17.27
N THR A 84 2.80 -13.60 -17.33
CA THR A 84 2.60 -12.87 -18.60
C THR A 84 3.77 -13.08 -19.57
N GLU A 85 4.99 -13.25 -19.05
CA GLU A 85 6.20 -13.56 -19.84
C GLU A 85 6.27 -15.02 -20.31
N GLN A 86 5.62 -15.96 -19.62
CA GLN A 86 5.62 -17.39 -19.98
C GLN A 86 4.53 -17.78 -20.99
N VAL A 87 3.57 -16.89 -21.26
CA VAL A 87 2.42 -17.13 -22.15
C VAL A 87 2.56 -16.39 -23.50
N CYS A 88 3.64 -15.63 -23.69
CA CYS A 88 4.04 -15.03 -24.98
C CYS A 88 5.20 -15.81 -25.61
#